data_AF-X1CRV2-F1
#
_entry.id   AF-X1CRV2-F1
#
_cell.length_a   1.000
_cell.length_b   1.000
_cell.length_c   1.000
_cell.angle_alpha   90.00
_cell.angle_beta   90.00
_cell.angle_gamma   90.00
#
_symmetry.space_group_name_H-M   'P 1'
#
loop_
_entity.id
_entity.type
_entity.pdbx_description
1 polymer ?
#
loop_
_entity_poly.entity_id
_entity_poly.type
_entity_poly.pdbx_seq_one_letter_code
_entity_poly.pdbx_strand_id
1 'polypeptide(L)'
;MNQALDPRFNITVAWAPLVNFDPNHIRVIQPGYEQYIPANLLNKTNTNNLLVIMHVDDEVLDYADQALVAQNLTDCAVIPITGPLFGGGHQLFSDVVIVESIKWFELNFFNSTSINGPINITFIVNYIVLFITLILLVFIVLSLISYTSKYIPYKKEVPRVEVVRKRTGLSMIIDTAKNIKQILKIVFYTAIFLLNWEIFERVFGLAGIFL
;
A
#
# COMPACT_ATOMS: atom_id res chain seq x y z
N MET A 1 -20.08 7.15 9.21
CA MET A 1 -21.14 6.81 10.20
C MET A 1 -22.49 7.17 9.62
N ASN A 2 -22.88 6.47 8.55
CA ASN A 2 -23.99 6.89 7.69
C ASN A 2 -25.35 6.70 8.35
N GLN A 3 -25.43 5.79 9.32
CA GLN A 3 -26.64 5.49 10.08
C GLN A 3 -27.26 6.69 10.78
N ALA A 4 -26.44 7.65 11.22
CA ALA A 4 -26.92 8.88 11.85
C ALA A 4 -27.81 9.72 10.91
N LEU A 5 -27.67 9.53 9.59
CA LEU A 5 -28.42 10.25 8.55
C LEU A 5 -29.40 9.35 7.79
N ASP A 6 -29.21 8.03 7.82
CA ASP A 6 -30.02 7.07 7.09
C ASP A 6 -30.23 5.78 7.91
N PRO A 7 -31.44 5.55 8.45
CA PRO A 7 -31.72 4.42 9.33
C PRO A 7 -31.71 3.07 8.61
N ARG A 8 -31.52 3.02 7.28
CA ARG A 8 -31.36 1.76 6.55
C ARG A 8 -30.01 1.08 6.83
N PHE A 9 -29.01 1.83 7.28
CA PHE A 9 -27.74 1.26 7.73
C PHE A 9 -27.88 0.77 9.17
N ASN A 10 -27.97 -0.53 9.39
CA ASN A 10 -28.15 -1.11 10.74
C ASN A 10 -26.85 -1.54 11.43
N ILE A 11 -25.74 -1.52 10.70
CA ILE A 11 -24.43 -1.98 11.15
C ILE A 11 -23.39 -1.10 10.48
N THR A 12 -22.46 -0.55 11.25
CA THR A 12 -21.38 0.29 10.72
C THR A 12 -20.08 -0.07 11.41
N VAL A 13 -19.01 -0.16 10.63
CA VAL A 13 -17.63 -0.17 11.14
C VAL A 13 -16.95 1.09 10.63
N ALA A 14 -16.23 1.79 11.50
CA ALA A 14 -15.48 2.99 11.18
C ALA A 14 -14.03 2.83 11.65
N TRP A 15 -13.10 2.93 10.70
CA TRP A 15 -11.65 2.85 10.95
C TRP A 15 -11.07 4.26 11.04
N ALA A 16 -10.30 4.54 12.08
CA ALA A 16 -9.69 5.84 12.37
C ALA A 16 -10.62 7.04 12.02
N PRO A 17 -11.86 7.07 12.55
CA PRO A 17 -12.85 8.04 12.10
C PRO A 17 -12.50 9.46 12.55
N LEU A 18 -12.72 10.42 11.66
CA LEU A 18 -12.79 11.83 12.02
C LEU A 18 -14.20 12.13 12.57
N VAL A 19 -14.32 12.23 13.88
CA VAL A 19 -15.57 12.40 14.65
C VAL A 19 -15.74 13.84 15.11
N ASN A 20 -14.71 14.40 15.74
CA ASN A 20 -14.71 15.72 16.35
C ASN A 20 -13.58 16.56 15.79
N PHE A 21 -13.91 17.67 15.16
CA PHE A 21 -12.94 18.59 14.59
C PHE A 21 -13.53 19.99 14.50
N ASP A 22 -12.65 20.99 14.49
CA ASP A 22 -13.05 22.36 14.18
C ASP A 22 -12.94 22.58 12.66
N PRO A 23 -14.06 22.86 11.96
CA PRO A 23 -14.06 23.10 10.52
C PRO A 23 -13.20 24.30 10.13
N ASN A 24 -12.97 25.27 11.02
CA ASN A 24 -12.08 26.40 10.75
C ASN A 24 -10.61 25.99 10.63
N HIS A 25 -10.23 24.85 11.21
CA HIS A 25 -8.88 24.30 11.12
C HIS A 25 -8.68 23.39 9.90
N ILE A 26 -9.77 22.90 9.29
CA ILE A 26 -9.73 22.06 8.08
C ILE A 26 -10.16 22.90 6.87
N ARG A 27 -9.18 23.46 6.15
CA ARG A 27 -9.37 24.39 5.01
C ARG A 27 -10.26 23.89 3.86
N VAL A 28 -10.56 22.59 3.81
CA VAL A 28 -11.37 21.96 2.77
C VAL A 28 -12.87 22.02 3.08
N ILE A 29 -13.24 22.25 4.35
CA ILE A 29 -14.65 22.24 4.78
C ILE A 29 -15.21 23.65 4.64
N GLN A 30 -16.29 23.78 3.87
CA GLN A 30 -16.96 25.06 3.71
C GLN A 30 -17.72 25.45 4.98
N PRO A 31 -17.86 26.75 5.29
CA PRO A 31 -18.73 27.22 6.37
C PRO A 31 -20.18 26.75 6.15
N GLY A 32 -20.92 26.47 7.23
CA GLY A 32 -22.33 26.05 7.17
C GLY A 32 -22.57 24.54 7.19
N TYR A 33 -21.52 23.74 7.34
CA TYR A 33 -21.58 22.28 7.47
C TYR A 33 -21.33 21.78 8.91
N GLU A 34 -21.32 22.68 9.89
CA GLU A 34 -21.06 22.38 11.30
C GLU A 34 -22.04 21.34 11.84
N GLN A 35 -23.31 21.42 11.42
CA GLN A 35 -24.36 20.47 11.77
C GLN A 35 -24.12 19.04 11.26
N TYR A 36 -23.24 18.87 10.26
CA TYR A 36 -22.91 17.56 9.68
C TYR A 36 -21.61 16.96 10.26
N ILE A 37 -20.97 17.66 11.20
CA ILE A 37 -19.84 17.11 11.96
C ILE A 37 -20.37 15.94 12.79
N PRO A 38 -19.72 14.76 12.78
CA PRO A 38 -20.26 13.59 13.48
C PRO A 38 -20.48 13.84 14.97
N ALA A 39 -19.62 14.62 15.65
CA ALA A 39 -19.82 15.00 17.04
C ALA A 39 -21.16 15.73 17.32
N ASN A 40 -21.71 16.42 16.31
CA ASN A 40 -22.99 17.13 16.40
C ASN A 40 -24.18 16.29 15.91
N LEU A 41 -23.93 15.21 15.16
CA LEU A 41 -24.95 14.33 14.60
C LEU A 41 -25.22 13.09 15.46
N LEU A 42 -24.17 12.49 15.99
CA LEU A 42 -24.22 11.18 16.64
C LEU A 42 -24.87 11.26 18.02
N ASN A 43 -25.72 10.29 18.32
CA ASN A 43 -26.28 10.10 19.64
C ASN A 43 -26.67 8.62 19.87
N LYS A 44 -27.01 8.29 21.11
CA LYS A 44 -27.37 6.93 21.54
C LYS A 44 -28.56 6.30 20.80
N THR A 45 -29.39 7.10 20.14
CA THR A 45 -30.65 6.64 19.52
C THR A 45 -30.59 6.56 17.99
N ASN A 46 -29.59 7.17 17.35
CA ASN A 46 -29.47 7.21 15.89
C ASN A 46 -28.28 6.41 15.34
N THR A 47 -27.61 5.63 16.18
CA THR A 47 -26.58 4.67 15.76
C THR A 47 -26.71 3.37 16.54
N ASN A 48 -27.04 2.29 15.83
CA ASN A 48 -27.06 0.93 16.36
C ASN A 48 -25.90 0.14 15.76
N ASN A 49 -25.25 -0.70 16.57
CA ASN A 49 -24.19 -1.59 16.12
C ASN A 49 -23.06 -0.84 15.38
N LEU A 50 -22.63 0.29 15.95
CA LEU A 50 -21.43 0.99 15.53
C LEU A 50 -20.21 0.34 16.19
N LEU A 51 -19.18 0.07 15.40
CA LEU A 51 -17.84 -0.30 15.85
C LEU A 51 -16.84 0.75 15.38
N VAL A 52 -16.02 1.25 16.30
CA VAL A 52 -14.86 2.09 16.00
C VAL A 52 -13.59 1.28 16.21
N ILE A 53 -12.69 1.29 15.24
CA ILE A 53 -11.35 0.70 15.35
C ILE A 53 -10.34 1.81 15.12
N MET A 54 -9.45 2.06 16.07
CA MET A 54 -8.48 3.14 15.98
C MET A 54 -7.22 2.81 16.78
N HIS A 55 -6.07 3.23 16.27
CA HIS A 55 -4.80 3.10 16.97
C HIS A 55 -4.72 4.13 18.10
N VAL A 56 -4.21 3.72 19.26
CA VAL A 56 -4.12 4.63 20.43
C VAL A 56 -3.13 5.77 20.21
N ASP A 57 -2.05 5.50 19.46
CA ASP A 57 -1.03 6.47 19.06
C ASP A 57 -1.16 6.84 17.56
N ASP A 58 -2.38 7.06 17.07
CA ASP A 58 -2.60 7.54 15.69
C ASP A 58 -1.92 8.90 15.49
N GLU A 59 -1.05 8.98 14.48
CA GLU A 59 -0.20 10.13 14.20
C GLU A 59 -0.91 11.30 13.51
N VAL A 60 -2.14 11.07 13.01
CA VAL A 60 -2.94 12.05 12.27
C VAL A 60 -4.08 12.58 13.12
N LEU A 61 -4.77 11.68 13.83
CA LEU A 61 -5.95 11.99 14.63
C LEU A 61 -5.77 11.53 16.07
N ASP A 62 -6.09 12.40 17.03
CA ASP A 62 -6.01 12.04 18.45
C ASP A 62 -7.08 11.00 18.84
N TYR A 63 -6.65 9.88 19.43
CA TYR A 63 -7.54 8.78 19.80
C TYR A 63 -8.65 9.21 20.78
N ALA A 64 -8.32 10.05 21.76
CA ALA A 64 -9.29 10.50 22.76
C ALA A 64 -10.32 11.46 22.15
N ASP A 65 -9.89 12.37 21.28
CA ASP A 65 -10.78 13.32 20.62
C ASP A 65 -11.67 12.67 19.56
N GLN A 66 -11.29 11.50 19.05
CA GLN A 66 -12.07 10.81 18.03
C GLN A 66 -12.82 9.58 18.57
N ALA A 67 -12.09 8.52 18.93
CA ALA A 67 -12.69 7.24 19.26
C ALA A 67 -13.49 7.29 20.57
N LEU A 68 -12.95 7.94 21.60
CA LEU A 68 -13.66 8.06 22.87
C LEU A 68 -14.84 9.03 22.79
N VAL A 69 -14.76 10.08 21.98
CA VAL A 69 -15.91 10.96 21.72
C VAL A 69 -17.03 10.19 21.04
N ALA A 70 -16.75 9.39 20.01
CA ALA A 70 -17.76 8.54 19.38
C ALA A 70 -18.40 7.57 20.38
N GLN A 71 -17.60 6.92 21.23
CA GLN A 71 -18.09 6.04 22.29
C GLN A 71 -19.00 6.78 23.26
N ASN A 72 -18.61 7.95 23.74
CA ASN A 72 -19.39 8.73 24.70
C ASN A 72 -20.73 9.19 24.13
N LEU A 73 -20.79 9.52 22.83
CA LEU A 73 -22.00 9.97 22.17
C LEU A 73 -22.99 8.82 21.89
N THR A 74 -22.48 7.61 21.64
CA THR A 74 -23.29 6.52 21.05
C THR A 74 -23.30 5.22 21.85
N ASP A 75 -22.49 5.09 22.90
CA ASP A 75 -22.17 3.85 23.60
C ASP A 75 -21.63 2.74 22.66
N CYS A 76 -21.00 3.11 21.54
CA CYS A 76 -20.48 2.16 20.57
C CYS A 76 -19.29 1.34 21.10
N ALA A 77 -19.05 0.19 20.47
CA ALA A 77 -17.86 -0.60 20.72
C ALA A 77 -16.63 0.11 20.14
N VAL A 78 -15.53 0.12 20.91
CA VAL A 78 -14.25 0.65 20.46
C VAL A 78 -13.17 -0.42 20.63
N ILE A 79 -12.42 -0.69 19.57
CA ILE A 79 -11.26 -1.57 19.60
C ILE A 79 -9.99 -0.69 19.51
N PRO A 80 -9.26 -0.51 20.63
CA PRO A 80 -7.98 0.16 20.61
C PRO A 80 -6.91 -0.76 20.04
N ILE A 81 -6.24 -0.31 18.97
CA ILE A 81 -5.03 -0.96 18.48
C ILE A 81 -3.83 -0.35 19.19
N THR A 82 -3.02 -1.19 19.83
CA THR A 82 -1.82 -0.78 20.59
C THR A 82 -0.52 -1.35 20.03
N GLY A 83 -0.62 -2.24 19.05
CA GLY A 83 0.53 -2.85 18.39
C GLY A 83 1.00 -2.03 17.19
N PRO A 84 2.28 -2.15 16.80
CA PRO A 84 2.81 -1.44 15.63
C PRO A 84 2.09 -1.87 14.35
N LEU A 85 1.82 -0.90 13.48
CA LEU A 85 1.08 -1.09 12.22
C LEU A 85 1.92 -0.68 11.01
N PHE A 86 1.69 -1.35 9.88
CA PHE A 86 2.35 -1.01 8.62
C PHE A 86 1.80 0.32 8.09
N GLY A 87 2.68 1.27 7.79
CA GLY A 87 2.30 2.58 7.23
C GLY A 87 1.82 3.62 8.25
N GLY A 88 1.83 3.31 9.56
CA GLY A 88 1.41 4.23 10.62
C GLY A 88 0.14 3.78 11.36
N GLY A 89 -0.13 4.41 12.51
CA GLY A 89 -1.31 4.15 13.33
C GLY A 89 -2.60 4.49 12.59
N HIS A 90 -2.59 5.57 11.79
CA HIS A 90 -3.77 6.02 11.04
C HIS A 90 -4.19 5.08 9.92
N GLN A 91 -3.24 4.39 9.28
CA GLN A 91 -3.53 3.52 8.13
C GLN A 91 -4.28 2.25 8.53
N LEU A 92 -4.10 1.77 9.77
CA LEU A 92 -4.80 0.58 10.29
C LEU A 92 -4.60 -0.68 9.44
N PHE A 93 -3.48 -0.79 8.73
CA PHE A 93 -3.15 -1.98 7.94
C PHE A 93 -2.69 -3.12 8.84
N SER A 94 -3.67 -3.88 9.35
CA SER A 94 -3.47 -5.11 10.11
C SER A 94 -4.62 -6.09 9.88
N ASP A 95 -4.30 -7.38 9.93
CA ASP A 95 -5.25 -8.48 9.99
C ASP A 95 -6.28 -8.32 11.11
N VAL A 96 -5.87 -7.86 12.29
CA VAL A 96 -6.76 -7.62 13.44
C VAL A 96 -7.90 -6.69 13.05
N VAL A 97 -7.61 -5.58 12.37
CA VAL A 97 -8.62 -4.59 11.96
C VAL A 97 -9.65 -5.22 11.02
N ILE A 98 -9.21 -6.04 10.06
CA ILE A 98 -10.10 -6.70 9.10
C ILE A 98 -10.90 -7.81 9.78
N VAL A 99 -10.26 -8.66 10.58
CA VAL A 99 -10.90 -9.76 11.30
C VAL A 99 -11.99 -9.24 12.22
N GLU A 100 -11.71 -8.21 13.01
CA GLU A 100 -12.70 -7.62 13.92
C GLU A 100 -13.85 -6.95 13.17
N SER A 101 -13.57 -6.32 12.03
CA SER A 101 -14.62 -5.78 11.15
C SER A 101 -15.55 -6.88 10.63
N ILE A 102 -15.00 -8.00 10.16
CA ILE A 102 -15.79 -9.14 9.67
C ILE A 102 -16.61 -9.74 10.81
N LYS A 103 -15.98 -10.02 11.97
CA LYS A 103 -16.70 -10.53 13.14
C LYS A 103 -17.86 -9.63 13.55
N TRP A 104 -17.68 -8.32 13.48
CA TRP A 104 -18.74 -7.36 13.79
C TRP A 104 -19.92 -7.46 12.84
N PHE A 105 -19.65 -7.54 11.53
CA PHE A 105 -20.71 -7.78 10.54
C PHE A 105 -21.35 -9.15 10.73
N GLU A 106 -20.59 -10.20 11.01
CA GLU A 106 -21.16 -11.52 11.22
C GLU A 106 -22.10 -11.56 12.42
N LEU A 107 -21.64 -11.03 13.55
CA LEU A 107 -22.43 -10.96 14.77
C LEU A 107 -23.72 -10.17 14.55
N ASN A 108 -23.64 -8.98 13.96
CA ASN A 108 -24.79 -8.08 13.91
C ASN A 108 -25.69 -8.30 12.69
N PHE A 109 -25.20 -8.92 11.61
CA PHE A 109 -25.97 -9.19 10.40
C PHE A 109 -26.51 -10.62 10.36
N PHE A 110 -25.66 -11.61 10.67
CA PHE A 110 -26.02 -13.04 10.63
C PHE A 110 -26.38 -13.59 12.01
N ASN A 111 -26.25 -12.81 13.08
CA ASN A 111 -26.46 -13.26 14.46
C ASN A 111 -25.58 -14.48 14.82
N SER A 112 -24.36 -14.50 14.28
CA SER A 112 -23.41 -15.60 14.46
C SER A 112 -21.98 -15.07 14.34
N THR A 113 -21.05 -15.61 15.13
CA THR A 113 -19.62 -15.29 15.03
C THR A 113 -18.81 -16.37 14.31
N SER A 114 -19.49 -17.37 13.73
CA SER A 114 -18.84 -18.56 13.18
C SER A 114 -19.47 -19.10 11.91
N ILE A 115 -20.46 -18.41 11.33
CA ILE A 115 -21.24 -18.94 10.20
C ILE A 115 -20.39 -19.16 8.95
N ASN A 116 -19.36 -18.33 8.74
CA ASN A 116 -18.44 -18.45 7.61
C ASN A 116 -17.15 -19.24 7.94
N GLY A 117 -17.05 -19.84 9.13
CA GLY A 117 -15.86 -20.57 9.58
C GLY A 117 -14.69 -19.65 9.96
N PRO A 118 -13.47 -20.20 10.14
CA PRO A 118 -12.31 -19.41 10.55
C PRO A 118 -11.88 -18.43 9.44
N ILE A 119 -11.72 -17.16 9.82
CA ILE A 119 -11.22 -16.09 8.94
C ILE A 119 -9.68 -16.20 8.86
N ASN A 120 -9.19 -16.91 7.84
CA ASN A 120 -7.76 -16.98 7.54
C ASN A 120 -7.41 -15.92 6.48
N ILE A 121 -7.15 -14.68 6.91
CA ILE A 121 -6.59 -13.65 6.02
C ILE A 121 -5.11 -13.91 5.88
N THR A 122 -4.74 -14.74 4.90
CA THR A 122 -3.33 -15.03 4.66
C THR A 122 -2.75 -14.00 3.69
N PHE A 123 -1.96 -13.06 4.22
CA PHE A 123 -1.05 -12.21 3.44
C PHE A 123 -0.24 -13.04 2.42
N ILE A 124 0.05 -14.30 2.75
CA ILE A 124 0.68 -15.29 1.86
C ILE A 124 -0.01 -15.38 0.50
N VAL A 125 -1.35 -15.36 0.43
CA VAL A 125 -2.07 -15.43 -0.86
C VAL A 125 -1.87 -14.15 -1.67
N ASN A 126 -1.91 -12.99 -1.00
CA ASN A 126 -1.57 -11.72 -1.65
C ASN A 126 -0.12 -11.71 -2.16
N TYR A 127 0.83 -12.21 -1.36
CA TYR A 127 2.23 -12.33 -1.77
C TYR A 127 2.43 -13.31 -2.94
N ILE A 128 1.71 -14.43 -2.96
CA ILE A 128 1.72 -15.35 -4.10
C ILE A 128 1.21 -14.65 -5.36
N VAL A 129 0.10 -13.90 -5.27
CA VAL A 129 -0.44 -13.15 -6.41
C VAL A 129 0.54 -12.07 -6.87
N LEU A 130 1.15 -11.33 -5.94
CA LEU A 130 2.14 -10.28 -6.24
C LEU A 130 3.39 -10.86 -6.89
N PHE A 131 3.84 -12.02 -6.44
CA PHE A 131 4.94 -12.75 -7.04
C PHE A 131 4.62 -13.19 -8.48
N ILE A 132 3.41 -13.72 -8.72
CA ILE A 132 2.93 -14.09 -10.05
C ILE A 132 2.90 -12.86 -10.98
N THR A 133 2.38 -11.72 -10.51
CA THR A 133 2.30 -10.51 -11.33
C THR A 133 3.69 -9.93 -11.65
N LEU A 134 4.64 -10.02 -10.72
CA LEU A 134 6.03 -9.62 -10.96
C LEU A 134 6.70 -10.50 -12.02
N ILE A 135 6.51 -11.81 -11.96
CA ILE A 135 7.00 -12.76 -12.97
C ILE A 135 6.40 -12.43 -14.34
N LEU A 136 5.09 -12.19 -14.40
CA LEU A 136 4.41 -11.81 -15.64
C LEU A 136 4.97 -10.50 -16.23
N LEU A 137 5.27 -9.51 -15.39
CA LEU A 137 5.89 -8.26 -15.82
C LEU A 137 7.25 -8.51 -16.48
N VAL A 138 8.10 -9.35 -15.89
CA VAL A 138 9.39 -9.74 -16.48
C VAL A 138 9.19 -10.40 -17.85
N PHE A 139 8.24 -11.33 -17.97
CA PHE A 139 7.94 -11.97 -19.26
C PHE A 139 7.43 -10.99 -20.31
N ILE A 140 6.59 -10.02 -19.93
CA ILE A 140 6.13 -8.96 -20.83
C ILE A 140 7.31 -8.12 -21.32
N VAL A 141 8.19 -7.70 -20.43
CA VAL A 141 9.39 -6.91 -20.78
C VAL A 141 10.29 -7.69 -21.73
N LEU A 142 10.59 -8.96 -21.44
CA LEU A 142 11.39 -9.82 -22.32
C LEU A 142 10.73 -10.03 -23.69
N SER A 143 9.41 -10.22 -23.71
CA SER A 143 8.64 -10.36 -24.94
C SER A 143 8.70 -9.09 -25.79
N LEU A 144 8.57 -7.92 -25.16
CA LEU A 144 8.71 -6.63 -25.82
C LEU A 144 10.12 -6.45 -26.40
N ILE A 145 11.17 -6.72 -25.62
CA ILE A 145 12.56 -6.64 -26.10
C ILE A 145 12.75 -7.57 -27.31
N SER A 146 12.29 -8.81 -27.21
CA SER A 146 12.39 -9.80 -28.30
C SER A 146 11.64 -9.33 -29.55
N TYR A 147 10.41 -8.83 -29.39
CA TYR A 147 9.59 -8.32 -30.47
C TYR A 147 10.24 -7.10 -31.14
N THR A 148 10.66 -6.10 -30.36
CA THR A 148 11.31 -4.89 -30.86
C THR A 148 12.66 -5.21 -31.52
N SER A 149 13.40 -6.21 -31.03
CA SER A 149 14.69 -6.62 -31.62
C SER A 149 14.57 -7.05 -33.08
N LYS A 150 13.42 -7.59 -33.50
CA LYS A 150 13.15 -7.97 -34.90
C LYS A 150 13.15 -6.79 -35.86
N TYR A 151 12.83 -5.60 -35.36
CA TYR A 151 12.77 -4.35 -36.13
C TYR A 151 14.09 -3.58 -36.10
N ILE A 152 15.04 -3.99 -35.26
CA ILE A 152 16.39 -3.45 -35.25
C ILE A 152 17.23 -4.32 -36.20
N PRO A 153 17.63 -3.81 -37.38
CA PRO A 153 18.39 -4.61 -38.33
C PRO A 153 19.72 -5.02 -37.70
N TYR A 154 19.84 -6.31 -37.39
CA TYR A 154 21.11 -6.92 -36.99
C TYR A 154 22.06 -6.80 -38.18
N LYS A 155 23.00 -5.85 -38.14
CA LYS A 155 24.13 -5.87 -39.06
C LYS A 155 24.92 -7.14 -38.74
N LYS A 156 24.73 -8.19 -39.54
CA LYS A 156 25.69 -9.30 -39.59
C LYS A 156 27.05 -8.66 -39.80
N GLU A 157 27.92 -8.77 -38.81
CA GLU A 157 29.33 -8.51 -39.05
C GLU A 157 29.74 -9.49 -40.13
N VAL A 158 29.93 -8.96 -41.35
CA VAL A 158 30.55 -9.69 -42.44
C VAL A 158 31.84 -10.23 -41.84
N PRO A 159 32.14 -11.55 -41.93
CA PRO A 159 33.40 -12.06 -41.44
C PRO A 159 34.49 -11.19 -42.06
N ARG A 160 35.15 -10.39 -41.23
CA ARG A 160 36.31 -9.64 -41.68
C ARG A 160 37.27 -10.73 -42.10
N VAL A 161 37.47 -10.86 -43.41
CA VAL A 161 38.73 -11.43 -43.90
C VAL A 161 39.78 -10.64 -43.15
N GLU A 162 40.48 -11.29 -42.21
CA GLU A 162 41.57 -10.67 -41.49
C GLU A 162 42.66 -10.40 -42.52
N VAL A 163 42.52 -9.29 -43.24
CA VAL A 163 43.68 -8.61 -43.76
C VAL A 163 44.43 -8.23 -42.49
N VAL A 164 45.53 -8.93 -42.22
CA VAL A 164 46.47 -8.63 -41.12
C VAL A 164 47.01 -7.22 -41.35
N ARG A 165 46.20 -6.21 -41.06
CA ARG A 165 46.64 -4.83 -40.94
C ARG A 165 47.26 -4.72 -39.57
N LYS A 166 48.56 -4.44 -39.53
CA LYS A 166 49.27 -4.04 -38.30
C LYS A 166 48.36 -3.09 -37.52
N ARG A 167 47.90 -3.53 -36.34
CA ARG A 167 47.11 -2.71 -35.42
C ARG A 167 47.97 -1.48 -35.09
N THR A 168 47.54 -0.31 -35.54
CA THR A 168 48.16 0.95 -35.12
C THR A 168 47.73 1.25 -33.69
N GLY A 169 48.56 1.93 -32.90
CA GLY A 169 48.25 2.23 -31.49
C GLY A 169 46.87 2.89 -31.29
N LEU A 170 46.43 3.68 -32.27
CA LEU A 170 45.13 4.35 -32.28
C LEU A 170 43.93 3.39 -32.31
N SER A 171 44.00 2.26 -33.04
CA SER A 171 42.88 1.32 -33.12
C SER A 171 42.68 0.53 -31.82
N MET A 172 43.77 0.21 -31.11
CA MET A 172 43.68 -0.40 -29.78
C MET A 172 43.00 0.54 -28.77
N ILE A 173 43.34 1.83 -28.79
CA ILE A 173 42.76 2.83 -27.89
C ILE A 173 41.23 2.94 -28.08
N ILE A 174 40.76 2.94 -29.34
CA ILE A 174 39.32 3.04 -29.65
C ILE A 174 38.56 1.81 -29.15
N ASP A 175 39.12 0.60 -29.32
CA ASP A 175 38.47 -0.63 -28.87
C ASP A 175 38.47 -0.72 -27.32
N THR A 176 39.56 -0.31 -26.67
CA THR A 176 39.61 -0.19 -25.20
C THR A 176 38.56 0.80 -24.69
N ALA A 177 38.40 1.96 -25.33
CA ALA A 177 37.40 2.96 -24.95
C ALA A 177 35.96 2.43 -25.08
N LYS A 178 35.66 1.63 -26.11
CA LYS A 178 34.35 0.98 -26.26
C LYS A 178 34.06 -0.03 -25.15
N ASN A 179 35.05 -0.86 -24.80
CA ASN A 179 34.91 -1.83 -23.71
C ASN A 179 34.73 -1.13 -22.37
N ILE A 180 35.52 -0.07 -22.09
CA ILE A 180 35.35 0.75 -20.89
C ILE A 180 33.94 1.36 -20.83
N LYS A 181 33.41 1.87 -21.95
CA LYS A 181 32.05 2.40 -22.01
C LYS A 181 30.99 1.36 -21.68
N GLN A 182 31.15 0.10 -22.14
CA GLN A 182 30.24 -0.99 -21.78
C GLN A 182 30.34 -1.36 -20.31
N ILE A 183 31.55 -1.46 -19.76
CA ILE A 183 31.77 -1.73 -18.34
C ILE A 183 31.13 -0.64 -17.48
N LEU A 184 31.34 0.64 -17.81
CA LEU A 184 30.71 1.77 -17.12
C LEU A 184 29.19 1.72 -17.18
N LYS A 185 28.62 1.29 -18.32
CA LYS A 185 27.17 1.12 -18.48
C LYS A 185 26.63 0.01 -17.55
N ILE A 186 27.34 -1.10 -17.41
CA ILE A 186 26.99 -2.19 -16.48
C ILE A 186 27.05 -1.67 -15.05
N VAL A 187 28.17 -1.06 -14.65
CA VAL A 187 28.36 -0.50 -13.30
C VAL A 187 27.26 0.49 -12.96
N PHE A 188 26.89 1.36 -13.91
CA PHE A 188 25.81 2.34 -13.72
C PHE A 188 24.45 1.68 -13.46
N TYR A 189 24.05 0.67 -14.26
CA TYR A 189 22.79 -0.03 -14.01
C TYR A 189 22.80 -0.84 -12.72
N THR A 190 23.92 -1.46 -12.38
CA THR A 190 24.07 -2.17 -11.09
C THR A 190 23.95 -1.19 -9.91
N ALA A 191 24.56 0.00 -10.01
CA ALA A 191 24.44 1.03 -8.98
C ALA A 191 23.00 1.53 -8.84
N ILE A 192 22.28 1.76 -9.95
CA ILE A 192 20.85 2.10 -9.91
C ILE A 192 20.06 0.99 -9.24
N PHE A 193 20.30 -0.28 -9.58
CA PHE A 193 19.62 -1.41 -8.96
C PHE A 193 19.87 -1.45 -7.44
N LEU A 194 21.13 -1.36 -7.01
CA LEU A 194 21.48 -1.36 -5.58
C LEU A 194 20.88 -0.18 -4.82
N LEU A 195 20.84 1.01 -5.43
CA LEU A 195 20.20 2.18 -4.83
C LEU A 195 18.69 1.99 -4.68
N ASN A 196 18.02 1.47 -5.72
CA ASN A 196 16.59 1.16 -5.65
C ASN A 196 16.33 0.08 -4.60
N TRP A 197 17.20 -0.93 -4.51
CA TRP A 197 17.13 -1.97 -3.50
C TRP A 197 17.30 -1.43 -2.09
N GLU A 198 18.27 -0.53 -1.87
CA GLU A 198 18.49 0.10 -0.57
C GLU A 198 17.33 1.02 -0.17
N ILE A 199 16.78 1.79 -1.11
CA ILE A 199 15.56 2.58 -0.86
C ILE A 199 14.41 1.66 -0.49
N PHE A 200 14.21 0.57 -1.24
CA PHE A 200 13.20 -0.43 -0.95
C PHE A 200 13.42 -1.04 0.45
N GLU A 201 14.63 -1.50 0.77
CA GLU A 201 14.97 -2.07 2.09
C GLU A 201 14.77 -1.06 3.23
N ARG A 202 15.10 0.23 3.04
CA ARG A 202 14.91 1.24 4.08
C ARG A 202 13.45 1.63 4.28
N VAL A 203 12.67 1.65 3.21
CA VAL A 203 11.24 2.00 3.24
C VAL A 203 10.41 0.82 3.76
N PHE A 204 10.77 -0.41 3.41
CA PHE A 204 9.97 -1.60 3.69
C PHE A 204 10.60 -2.53 4.75
N GLY A 205 11.87 -2.34 5.11
CA GLY A 205 12.64 -3.26 5.95
C GLY A 205 12.91 -4.60 5.27
N LEU A 206 13.95 -5.33 5.71
CA LEU A 206 14.08 -6.78 5.43
C LEU A 206 12.82 -7.53 5.89
N ALA A 207 12.11 -6.98 6.89
CA ALA A 207 10.83 -7.44 7.39
C ALA A 207 9.68 -7.30 6.37
N GLY A 208 9.63 -6.30 5.49
CA GLY A 208 8.55 -6.14 4.49
C GLY A 208 8.57 -7.18 3.35
N ILE A 209 9.57 -8.06 3.32
CA ILE A 209 9.61 -9.26 2.48
C ILE A 209 8.99 -10.48 3.21
N PHE A 210 8.94 -10.45 4.56
CA PHE A 210 8.57 -11.60 5.41
C PHE A 210 7.37 -11.35 6.35
N LEU A 211 6.88 -10.12 6.48
CA LEU A 211 5.63 -9.71 7.12
C LEU A 211 4.65 -9.29 6.03
#